data_AF-A0A944NDM5-F1
#
_entry.id   AF-A0A944NDM5-F1
#
_cell.length_a   1.000
_cell.length_b   1.000
_cell.length_c   1.000
_cell.angle_alpha   90.00
_cell.angle_beta   90.00
_cell.angle_gamma   90.00
#
_symmetry.space_group_name_H-M   'P 1'
#
loop_
_entity.id
_entity.type
_entity.pdbx_description
1 polymer ?
#
loop_
_entity_poly.entity_id
_entity_poly.type
_entity_poly.pdbx_seq_one_letter_code
_entity_poly.pdbx_strand_id
1 'polypeptide(L)'
;MDQENSISEKEFIKRLVNLCLKSGLQNMPKKPVDQHVLFKSVTLLFDSSGSYSQKEVDEKLQYWLLAISQFKKIDHVSLRRYLIDATYLERSSDGTAYTIPLNGQRQVKFEGSINDLDIERVLSDSKEEIDKKKQAFLSTNKSN
;
A
#
# COMPACT_ATOMS: atom_id res chain seq x y z
N MET A 1 -12.35 -24.19 -14.98
CA MET A 1 -13.05 -22.89 -15.13
C MET A 1 -12.73 -22.10 -13.88
N ASP A 2 -11.66 -21.32 -13.99
CA ASP A 2 -10.91 -20.71 -12.89
C ASP A 2 -11.63 -19.48 -12.32
N GLN A 3 -12.63 -19.73 -11.48
CA GLN A 3 -13.07 -18.72 -10.52
C GLN A 3 -12.06 -18.66 -9.36
N GLU A 4 -11.88 -17.47 -8.75
CA GLU A 4 -11.32 -17.26 -7.40
C GLU A 4 -9.80 -17.19 -7.20
N ASN A 5 -9.14 -16.08 -7.61
CA ASN A 5 -7.90 -15.66 -6.93
C ASN A 5 -7.54 -14.17 -7.13
N SER A 6 -8.55 -13.31 -7.28
CA SER A 6 -8.33 -11.86 -7.31
C SER A 6 -8.71 -11.24 -5.97
N ILE A 7 -7.84 -10.38 -5.43
CA ILE A 7 -8.18 -9.58 -4.25
C ILE A 7 -9.20 -8.52 -4.68
N SER A 8 -10.38 -8.55 -4.05
CA SER A 8 -11.42 -7.54 -4.27
C SER A 8 -11.05 -6.21 -3.64
N GLU A 9 -11.65 -5.12 -4.13
CA GLU A 9 -11.47 -3.78 -3.59
C GLU A 9 -11.73 -3.71 -2.07
N LYS A 10 -12.82 -4.32 -1.62
CA LYS A 10 -13.20 -4.35 -0.20
C LYS A 10 -12.16 -5.06 0.66
N GLU A 11 -11.64 -6.19 0.18
CA GLU A 11 -10.62 -6.96 0.91
C GLU A 11 -9.28 -6.23 0.91
N PHE A 12 -8.92 -5.58 -0.21
CA PHE A 12 -7.75 -4.73 -0.32
C PHE A 12 -7.77 -3.59 0.71
N ILE A 13 -8.87 -2.81 0.74
CA ILE A 13 -9.05 -1.69 1.68
C ILE A 13 -8.99 -2.20 3.13
N LYS A 14 -9.71 -3.26 3.44
CA LYS A 14 -9.75 -3.84 4.79
C LYS A 14 -8.36 -4.23 5.27
N ARG A 15 -7.56 -4.88 4.42
CA ARG A 15 -6.18 -5.27 4.75
C ARG A 15 -5.28 -4.06 4.89
N LEU A 16 -5.33 -3.12 3.95
CA LEU A 16 -4.52 -1.91 3.98
C LEU A 16 -4.75 -1.10 5.26
N VAL A 17 -6.02 -0.84 5.60
CA VAL A 17 -6.42 -0.18 6.85
C VAL A 17 -5.90 -0.92 8.08
N ASN A 18 -5.99 -2.25 8.09
CA ASN A 18 -5.49 -3.03 9.20
C ASN A 18 -3.97 -2.91 9.34
N LEU A 19 -3.23 -2.98 8.23
CA LEU A 19 -1.77 -2.88 8.22
C LEU A 19 -1.29 -1.49 8.66
N CYS A 20 -1.86 -0.43 8.10
CA CYS A 20 -1.41 0.95 8.32
C CYS A 20 -1.93 1.56 9.63
N LEU A 21 -3.16 1.25 10.07
CA LEU A 21 -3.78 1.94 11.21
C LEU A 21 -3.90 1.10 12.48
N LYS A 22 -4.00 -0.23 12.36
CA LYS A 22 -4.32 -1.10 13.52
C LYS A 22 -3.16 -1.96 13.98
N SER A 23 -2.32 -2.42 13.05
CA SER A 23 -1.35 -3.47 13.34
C SER A 23 -0.09 -2.95 14.05
N GLY A 24 0.13 -1.63 14.09
CA GLY A 24 1.32 -1.02 14.72
C GLY A 24 2.64 -1.58 14.17
N LEU A 25 2.61 -2.09 12.93
CA LEU A 25 3.72 -2.81 12.35
C LEU A 25 4.90 -1.87 12.21
N GLN A 26 6.05 -2.30 12.71
CA GLN A 26 7.29 -1.56 12.57
C GLN A 26 8.07 -2.02 11.33
N ASN A 27 7.88 -3.28 10.91
CA ASN A 27 8.59 -3.95 9.83
C ASN A 27 7.63 -4.44 8.74
N MET A 28 8.20 -4.95 7.64
CA MET A 28 7.43 -5.52 6.52
C MET A 28 6.49 -6.66 7.00
N PRO A 29 5.24 -6.75 6.51
CA PRO A 29 4.35 -7.84 6.84
C PRO A 29 4.97 -9.20 6.51
N LYS A 30 4.75 -10.20 7.37
CA LYS A 30 5.25 -11.57 7.13
C LYS A 30 4.41 -12.35 6.13
N LYS A 31 3.13 -11.99 5.99
CA LYS A 31 2.19 -12.68 5.10
C LYS A 31 2.38 -12.15 3.67
N PRO A 32 2.62 -13.03 2.66
CA PRO A 32 2.83 -12.60 1.28
C PRO A 32 1.69 -11.74 0.73
N VAL A 33 0.44 -12.12 1.00
CA VAL A 33 -0.75 -11.35 0.56
C VAL A 33 -0.73 -9.92 1.10
N ASP A 34 -0.35 -9.74 2.36
CA ASP A 34 -0.31 -8.41 2.99
C ASP A 34 0.84 -7.55 2.42
N GLN A 35 1.96 -8.18 2.04
CA GLN A 35 3.02 -7.51 1.30
C GLN A 35 2.53 -7.05 -0.07
N HIS A 36 1.80 -7.89 -0.81
CA HIS A 36 1.25 -7.52 -2.10
C HIS A 36 0.21 -6.39 -2.02
N VAL A 37 -0.66 -6.38 -1.01
CA VAL A 37 -1.57 -5.26 -0.74
C VAL A 37 -0.79 -3.97 -0.53
N LEU A 38 0.29 -4.04 0.26
CA LEU A 38 1.17 -2.90 0.51
C LEU A 38 1.83 -2.41 -0.78
N PHE A 39 2.46 -3.31 -1.54
CA PHE A 39 3.13 -2.96 -2.80
C PHE A 39 2.17 -2.36 -3.81
N LYS A 40 0.98 -2.97 -3.97
CA LYS A 40 -0.05 -2.44 -4.85
C LYS A 40 -0.48 -1.04 -4.43
N SER A 41 -0.67 -0.78 -3.13
CA SER A 41 -1.00 0.58 -2.65
C SER A 41 0.08 1.61 -2.99
N VAL A 42 1.36 1.23 -2.95
CA VAL A 42 2.46 2.12 -3.35
C VAL A 42 2.39 2.45 -4.84
N THR A 43 2.09 1.46 -5.68
CA THR A 43 2.01 1.68 -7.14
C THR A 43 0.88 2.64 -7.55
N LEU A 44 -0.14 2.82 -6.72
CA LEU A 44 -1.23 3.78 -6.99
C LEU A 44 -0.79 5.24 -6.88
N LEU A 45 0.38 5.53 -6.31
CA LEU A 45 0.99 6.87 -6.34
C LEU A 45 1.71 7.18 -7.66
N PHE A 46 1.83 6.20 -8.54
CA PHE A 46 2.51 6.32 -9.82
C PHE A 46 1.47 6.26 -10.94
N ASP A 47 1.69 7.06 -11.96
CA ASP A 47 0.94 6.96 -13.20
C ASP A 47 1.39 5.71 -13.95
N SER A 48 0.42 4.96 -14.46
CA SER A 48 0.63 3.65 -15.10
C SER A 48 1.41 3.71 -16.43
N SER A 49 1.64 4.91 -16.97
CA SER A 49 2.38 5.13 -18.22
C SER A 49 3.69 5.91 -18.03
N GLY A 50 4.12 6.16 -16.79
CA GLY A 50 5.28 6.99 -16.49
C GLY A 50 6.61 6.22 -16.45
N SER A 51 7.66 6.84 -16.96
CA SER A 51 9.05 6.51 -16.63
C SER A 51 9.54 7.50 -15.58
N TYR A 52 10.04 6.98 -14.46
CA TYR A 52 10.47 7.77 -13.32
C TYR A 52 11.97 7.66 -13.12
N SER A 53 12.61 8.78 -12.81
CA SER A 53 13.98 8.79 -12.28
C SER A 53 14.01 8.16 -10.89
N GLN A 54 15.21 7.76 -10.45
CA GLN A 54 15.40 7.27 -9.08
C GLN A 54 14.90 8.28 -8.03
N LYS A 55 15.15 9.58 -8.28
CA LYS A 55 14.77 10.66 -7.36
C LYS A 55 13.26 10.74 -7.20
N GLU A 56 12.51 10.70 -8.30
CA GLU A 56 11.04 10.75 -8.27
C GLU A 56 10.45 9.52 -7.57
N VAL A 57 11.03 8.34 -7.80
CA VAL A 57 10.65 7.12 -7.07
C VAL A 57 10.90 7.33 -5.58
N ASP A 58 12.10 7.76 -5.19
CA ASP A 58 12.47 7.91 -3.78
C ASP A 58 11.56 8.93 -3.07
N GLU A 59 11.21 10.04 -3.72
CA GLU A 59 10.27 11.04 -3.20
C GLU A 59 8.86 10.44 -2.97
N LYS A 60 8.32 9.71 -3.96
CA LYS A 60 7.00 9.05 -3.81
C LYS A 60 7.00 7.97 -2.73
N LEU A 61 8.09 7.21 -2.60
CA LEU A 61 8.22 6.19 -1.55
C LEU A 61 8.36 6.81 -0.15
N GLN A 62 9.13 7.89 -0.02
CA GLN A 62 9.23 8.64 1.24
C GLN A 62 7.87 9.21 1.63
N TYR A 63 7.16 9.81 0.68
CA TYR A 63 5.82 10.32 0.89
C TYR A 63 4.89 9.21 1.39
N TRP A 64 4.83 8.07 0.72
CA TRP A 64 4.01 6.92 1.14
C TRP A 64 4.37 6.43 2.56
N LEU A 65 5.67 6.36 2.88
CA LEU A 65 6.11 5.94 4.21
C LEU A 65 5.64 6.89 5.31
N LEU A 66 5.76 8.20 5.07
CA LEU A 66 5.44 9.25 6.04
C LEU A 66 3.94 9.53 6.17
N ALA A 67 3.23 9.65 5.04
CA ALA A 67 1.83 10.06 5.00
C ALA A 67 0.85 8.89 5.18
N ILE A 68 1.17 7.71 4.63
CA ILE A 68 0.21 6.61 4.48
C ILE A 68 0.49 5.51 5.51
N SER A 69 1.72 5.00 5.53
CA SER A 69 1.98 3.67 6.11
C SER A 69 2.38 3.65 7.58
N GLN A 70 2.87 4.77 8.11
CA GLN A 70 3.41 4.93 9.47
C GLN A 70 4.48 3.88 9.88
N PHE A 71 5.07 3.13 8.92
CA PHE A 71 6.13 2.17 9.21
C PHE A 71 7.40 2.91 9.65
N LYS A 72 7.84 2.66 10.89
CA LYS A 72 9.00 3.37 11.46
C LYS A 72 10.36 2.75 11.14
N LYS A 73 10.43 1.48 10.70
CA LYS A 73 11.71 0.78 10.46
C LYS A 73 11.95 0.37 9.01
N ILE A 74 11.07 0.78 8.09
CA ILE A 74 11.28 0.56 6.65
C ILE A 74 11.67 1.91 6.06
N ASP A 75 12.84 1.97 5.42
CA ASP A 75 13.25 3.13 4.64
C ASP A 75 12.81 2.98 3.16
N HIS A 76 12.83 4.11 2.45
CA HIS A 76 12.43 4.16 1.03
C HIS A 76 13.34 3.30 0.13
N VAL A 77 14.61 3.13 0.49
CA VAL A 77 15.57 2.30 -0.27
C VAL A 77 15.19 0.82 -0.19
N SER A 78 14.88 0.34 1.01
CA SER A 78 14.42 -1.01 1.28
C SER A 78 13.08 -1.25 0.59
N LEU A 79 12.14 -0.31 0.72
CA LEU A 79 10.84 -0.39 0.04
C LEU A 79 11.00 -0.48 -1.48
N ARG A 80 11.89 0.33 -2.09
CA ARG A 80 12.19 0.25 -3.53
C ARG A 80 12.70 -1.12 -3.93
N ARG A 81 13.62 -1.69 -3.15
CA ARG A 81 14.16 -3.03 -3.41
C ARG A 81 13.08 -4.10 -3.33
N TYR A 82 12.22 -4.04 -2.31
CA TYR A 82 11.08 -4.97 -2.21
C TYR A 82 10.12 -4.88 -3.40
N LEU A 83 9.83 -3.66 -3.89
CA LEU A 83 8.99 -3.47 -5.07
C LEU A 83 9.61 -4.07 -6.33
N ILE A 84 10.92 -3.95 -6.50
CA ILE A 84 11.66 -4.58 -7.61
C ILE A 84 11.61 -6.10 -7.49
N ASP A 85 11.97 -6.63 -6.33
CA ASP A 85 12.00 -8.08 -6.08
C ASP A 85 10.62 -8.73 -6.26
N ALA A 86 9.56 -7.98 -5.95
CA ALA A 86 8.16 -8.39 -6.11
C ALA A 86 7.56 -8.03 -7.48
N THR A 87 8.33 -7.45 -8.41
CA THR A 87 7.90 -7.06 -9.77
C THR A 87 6.78 -6.00 -9.82
N TYR A 88 6.72 -5.10 -8.84
CA TYR A 88 5.83 -3.92 -8.83
C TYR A 88 6.53 -2.65 -9.33
N LEU A 89 7.85 -2.69 -9.42
CA LEU A 89 8.68 -1.64 -10.00
C LEU A 89 9.77 -2.32 -10.83
N GLU A 90 9.93 -1.92 -12.08
CA GLU A 90 11.02 -2.39 -12.93
C GLU A 90 12.06 -1.29 -13.06
N ARG A 91 13.34 -1.68 -13.04
CA ARG A 91 14.45 -0.77 -13.30
C ARG A 91 14.95 -1.02 -14.72
N SER A 92 15.16 0.05 -15.48
CA SER A 92 15.73 -0.04 -16.83
C SER A 92 17.12 -0.67 -16.81
N SER A 93 17.53 -1.27 -17.93
CA SER A 93 18.82 -1.98 -18.04
C SER A 93 20.04 -1.07 -17.88
N ASP A 94 19.92 0.20 -18.26
CA ASP A 94 20.92 1.25 -18.03
C ASP A 94 20.87 1.82 -16.59
N GLY A 95 19.84 1.44 -15.82
CA GLY A 95 19.69 1.75 -14.42
C GLY A 95 19.26 3.19 -14.11
N THR A 96 18.88 3.96 -15.12
CA THR A 96 18.56 5.39 -15.03
C THR A 96 17.09 5.66 -14.74
N ALA A 97 16.21 4.70 -15.09
CA ALA A 97 14.77 4.86 -15.06
C ALA A 97 14.07 3.69 -14.36
N TYR A 98 12.85 3.96 -13.93
CA TYR A 98 11.96 3.02 -13.28
C TYR A 98 10.56 3.10 -13.88
N THR A 99 9.90 1.96 -14.05
CA THR A 99 8.57 1.86 -14.63
C THR A 99 7.68 0.94 -13.80
N ILE A 100 6.38 1.18 -13.82
CA ILE A 100 5.40 0.27 -13.19
C ILE A 100 4.95 -0.74 -14.24
N PRO A 101 5.29 -2.03 -14.11
CA PRO A 101 4.84 -3.04 -15.05
C PRO A 101 3.33 -3.26 -14.90
N LEU A 102 2.62 -3.31 -16.03
CA LEU A 102 1.16 -3.53 -16.08
C LEU A 102 0.75 -4.88 -15.47
N ASN A 103 1.58 -5.91 -15.62
CA ASN A 103 1.37 -7.25 -15.09
C ASN A 103 2.72 -7.90 -14.75
N GLY A 104 3.30 -7.56 -13.61
CA GLY A 104 4.53 -8.20 -13.13
C GLY A 104 4.32 -9.70 -12.88
N GLN A 105 5.33 -10.52 -13.20
CA GLN A 105 5.25 -11.99 -13.15
C GLN A 105 4.93 -12.54 -11.75
N ARG A 106 5.20 -11.77 -10.69
CA ARG A 106 4.96 -12.16 -9.28
C ARG A 106 3.80 -11.38 -8.63
N GLN A 107 3.03 -10.63 -9.42
CA GLN A 107 1.91 -9.86 -8.87
C GLN A 107 0.72 -10.77 -8.60
N VAL A 108 0.05 -10.53 -7.47
CA VAL A 108 -1.27 -11.10 -7.20
C VAL A 108 -2.28 -10.38 -8.08
N LYS A 109 -3.33 -11.07 -8.53
CA LYS A 109 -4.41 -10.43 -9.28
C LYS A 109 -5.22 -9.52 -8.35
N PHE A 110 -5.43 -8.30 -8.79
CA PHE A 110 -6.27 -7.32 -8.12
C PHE A 110 -7.46 -7.00 -9.02
N GLU A 111 -8.60 -6.73 -8.39
CA GLU A 111 -9.75 -6.19 -9.09
C GLU A 111 -9.40 -4.85 -9.76
N GLY A 112 -9.92 -4.62 -10.96
CA GLY A 112 -9.56 -3.44 -11.77
C GLY A 112 -9.89 -2.11 -11.08
N SER A 113 -10.96 -2.06 -10.29
CA SER A 113 -11.38 -0.87 -9.55
C SER A 113 -10.38 -0.40 -8.50
N ILE A 114 -9.45 -1.27 -8.08
CA ILE A 114 -8.38 -0.91 -7.15
C ILE A 114 -7.43 0.14 -7.77
N ASN A 115 -7.31 0.17 -9.10
CA ASN A 115 -6.43 1.12 -9.78
C ASN A 115 -6.90 2.58 -9.66
N ASP A 116 -8.18 2.79 -9.39
CA ASP A 116 -8.81 4.11 -9.30
C ASP A 116 -8.98 4.58 -7.85
N LEU A 117 -8.44 3.84 -6.87
CA LEU A 117 -8.58 4.17 -5.46
C LEU A 117 -7.67 5.33 -5.04
N ASP A 118 -8.27 6.33 -4.40
CA ASP A 118 -7.56 7.30 -3.57
C ASP A 118 -7.26 6.69 -2.19
N ILE A 119 -6.08 6.10 -2.08
CA ILE A 119 -5.60 5.44 -0.86
C ILE A 119 -5.47 6.39 0.33
N GLU A 120 -5.16 7.67 0.08
CA GLU A 120 -5.03 8.67 1.15
C GLU A 120 -6.40 8.95 1.76
N ARG A 121 -7.39 9.20 0.91
CA ARG A 121 -8.78 9.40 1.34
C ARG A 121 -9.32 8.18 2.07
N VAL A 122 -9.11 6.98 1.53
CA VAL A 122 -9.56 5.73 2.16
C VAL A 122 -9.00 5.57 3.58
N LEU A 123 -7.71 5.87 3.78
CA LEU A 123 -7.08 5.77 5.10
C LEU A 123 -7.51 6.90 6.03
N SER A 124 -7.68 8.11 5.54
CA SER A 124 -8.17 9.25 6.32
C SER A 124 -9.58 8.98 6.85
N ASP A 125 -10.52 8.60 5.97
CA ASP A 125 -11.90 8.27 6.32
C ASP A 125 -11.94 7.12 7.34
N SER A 126 -11.12 6.09 7.12
CA SER A 126 -11.03 4.94 8.03
C SER A 126 -10.46 5.33 9.41
N LYS A 127 -9.50 6.24 9.46
CA LYS A 127 -8.91 6.73 10.71
C LYS A 127 -9.93 7.53 11.51
N GLU A 128 -10.66 8.43 10.87
CA GLU A 128 -11.74 9.20 11.52
C GLU A 128 -12.81 8.28 12.11
N GLU A 129 -13.24 7.27 11.35
CA GLU A 129 -14.23 6.29 11.82
C GLU A 129 -13.73 5.49 13.03
N ILE A 130 -12.45 5.11 13.04
CA ILE A 130 -11.83 4.42 14.18
C ILE A 130 -11.83 5.34 15.41
N ASP A 131 -11.47 6.61 15.25
CA ASP A 131 -11.39 7.56 16.37
C ASP A 131 -12.77 7.93 16.91
N LYS A 132 -13.78 8.13 16.04
CA LYS A 132 -15.19 8.31 16.47
C LYS A 132 -15.70 7.14 17.30
N LYS A 133 -15.42 5.90 16.87
CA LYS A 133 -15.82 4.68 17.60
C LYS A 133 -15.13 4.57 18.96
N LYS A 134 -13.86 4.93 19.07
CA LYS A 134 -13.14 4.97 20.37
C LYS A 134 -13.77 5.99 21.32
N GLN A 135 -14.09 7.19 20.83
CA GLN A 135 -14.71 8.24 21.64
C GLN A 135 -16.10 7.82 22.15
N ALA A 136 -16.92 7.22 21.29
CA ALA A 136 -18.24 6.69 21.70
C ALA A 136 -18.11 5.62 22.81
N PHE A 137 -17.16 4.69 22.66
CA PHE A 137 -16.92 3.64 23.67
C PHE A 137 -16.44 4.22 25.01
N LEU A 138 -15.50 5.17 25.00
CA LEU A 138 -15.00 5.84 26.20
C LEU A 138 -16.11 6.62 26.93
N SER A 139 -17.07 7.19 26.19
CA SER A 139 -18.21 7.91 26.74
C SER A 139 -19.17 6.96 27.46
N THR A 140 -19.45 5.79 26.87
CA THR A 140 -20.33 4.77 27.46
C THR A 140 -19.72 4.09 28.69
N ASN A 141 -18.40 3.87 28.70
CA ASN A 141 -17.73 3.19 29.81
C ASN A 141 -17.49 4.07 31.05
N LYS A 142 -17.73 5.38 30.96
CA LYS A 142 -17.56 6.34 32.07
C LYS A 142 -18.86 6.61 32.84
N SER A 143 -19.96 5.97 32.44
CA SER A 143 -21.30 6.15 33.02
C SER A 143 -21.85 4.89 33.70
N ASN A 144 -20.98 3.93 34.07
CA ASN A 144 -21.35 2.71 34.79
C ASN A 144 -20.48 2.56 36.05
#